data_AF-A0A6V7UWN2-F1
#
_entry.id   AF-A0A6V7UWN2-F1
#
_cell.length_a   1.000
_cell.length_b   1.000
_cell.length_c   1.000
_cell.angle_alpha   90.00
_cell.angle_beta   90.00
_cell.angle_gamma   90.00
#
_symmetry.space_group_name_H-M   'P 1'
#
loop_
_entity.id
_entity.type
_entity.pdbx_description
1 polymer ?
#
loop_
_entity_poly.entity_id
_entity_poly.type
_entity_poly.pdbx_seq_one_letter_code
_entity_poly.pdbx_strand_id
1 'polypeptide(L)'
;MFHSCMYGKRRIPCCDIFRPTYVMLRGRCFRMRAFAQTEPDEAGKLTLFFKEMSSSYLAVTGRQRQLIVYLSQQYEDIPTFPRFYLNNNYWYRLRLKKRHISLLNPNQHCSPVEKYIKRGNCYVDSWLNERIIQPFNCTIFYFSHKNPKMDVCDPEIIFNNYFSIMNVVDNLSVYQSISKCLPKCERDIIDTQLFSNKFQDQRSNVGAKNKKFHFHLEASYENLQEEVL
;
A
#
# COMPACT_ATOMS: atom_id res chain seq x y z
N MET A 1 15.13 -5.64 -4.64
CA MET A 1 14.38 -4.38 -4.45
C MET A 1 15.05 -3.48 -3.42
N PHE A 2 15.00 -3.82 -2.12
CA PHE A 2 15.65 -3.01 -1.07
C PHE A 2 17.18 -3.01 -1.20
N HIS A 3 17.79 -1.85 -0.99
CA HIS A 3 19.24 -1.68 -0.83
C HIS A 3 19.62 -1.74 0.66
N SER A 4 18.95 -0.93 1.49
CA SER A 4 19.19 -0.87 2.93
C SER A 4 17.98 -0.29 3.65
N CYS A 5 17.81 -0.69 4.91
CA CYS A 5 16.81 -0.20 5.84
C CYS A 5 17.51 0.30 7.10
N MET A 6 17.08 1.45 7.60
CA MET A 6 17.61 2.06 8.81
C MET A 6 16.46 2.48 9.72
N TYR A 7 16.67 2.33 11.01
CA TYR A 7 15.81 2.87 12.05
C TYR A 7 16.63 3.86 12.87
N GLY A 8 16.28 5.14 12.78
CA GLY A 8 17.15 6.23 13.21
C GLY A 8 18.51 6.13 12.53
N LYS A 9 19.57 5.98 13.33
CA LYS A 9 20.95 5.78 12.84
C LYS A 9 21.35 4.30 12.70
N ARG A 10 20.52 3.36 13.18
CA ARG A 10 20.85 1.93 13.21
C ARG A 10 20.44 1.26 11.90
N ARG A 11 21.36 0.50 11.28
CA ARG A 11 21.02 -0.38 10.16
C ARG A 11 20.26 -1.60 10.67
N ILE A 12 19.14 -1.92 10.02
CA ILE A 12 18.31 -3.09 10.33
C ILE A 12 18.12 -3.98 9.10
N PRO A 13 17.94 -5.30 9.27
CA PRO A 13 17.70 -6.19 8.13
C PRO A 13 16.32 -5.94 7.51
N CYS A 14 16.29 -5.54 6.24
CA CYS A 14 15.03 -5.29 5.53
C CYS A 14 14.12 -6.54 5.47
N CYS A 15 14.72 -7.74 5.42
CA CYS A 15 14.01 -9.01 5.34
C CYS A 15 13.26 -9.36 6.62
N ASP A 16 13.69 -8.82 7.77
CA ASP A 16 13.04 -9.09 9.06
C ASP A 16 11.77 -8.26 9.21
N ILE A 17 11.77 -7.05 8.66
CA ILE A 17 10.66 -6.09 8.77
C ILE A 17 9.72 -6.11 7.57
N PHE A 18 10.09 -6.68 6.42
CA PHE A 18 9.23 -6.79 5.24
C PHE A 18 8.99 -8.24 4.83
N ARG A 19 7.74 -8.57 4.48
CA ARG A 19 7.37 -9.85 3.87
C ARG A 19 6.74 -9.66 2.49
N PRO A 20 6.92 -10.59 1.55
CA PRO A 20 6.20 -10.56 0.30
C PRO A 20 4.69 -10.66 0.56
N THR A 21 3.91 -9.90 -0.20
CA THR A 21 2.44 -9.95 -0.22
C THR A 21 1.96 -9.67 -1.64
N TYR A 22 0.73 -10.04 -1.96
CA TYR A 22 0.11 -9.66 -3.23
C TYR A 22 -0.91 -8.56 -3.00
N VAL A 23 -0.96 -7.62 -3.94
CA VAL A 23 -1.88 -6.48 -3.92
C VAL A 23 -2.72 -6.52 -5.18
N MET A 24 -4.02 -6.29 -5.00
CA MET A 24 -4.99 -6.18 -6.08
C MET A 24 -4.46 -5.26 -7.19
N LEU A 25 -4.49 -5.72 -8.44
CA LEU A 25 -4.05 -4.98 -9.64
C LEU A 25 -2.54 -4.66 -9.74
N ARG A 26 -1.71 -5.04 -8.77
CA ARG A 26 -0.30 -4.62 -8.70
C ARG A 26 0.69 -5.77 -8.58
N GLY A 27 0.20 -6.99 -8.37
CA GLY A 27 1.03 -8.18 -8.24
C GLY A 27 1.79 -8.21 -6.91
N ARG A 28 3.05 -8.62 -6.94
CA ARG A 28 3.87 -8.84 -5.74
C ARG A 28 4.40 -7.51 -5.18
N CYS A 29 4.06 -7.22 -3.94
CA CYS A 29 4.57 -6.11 -3.14
C CYS A 29 5.28 -6.62 -1.87
N PHE A 30 5.83 -5.70 -1.08
CA PHE A 30 6.45 -5.99 0.21
C PHE A 30 5.73 -5.22 1.31
N ARG A 31 5.13 -5.95 2.25
CA ARG A 31 4.39 -5.40 3.37
C ARG A 31 5.25 -5.41 4.62
N MET A 32 5.25 -4.28 5.32
CA MET A 32 5.92 -4.16 6.61
C MET A 32 5.21 -5.05 7.64
N ARG A 33 5.98 -5.78 8.44
CA ARG A 33 5.50 -6.49 9.64
C ARG A 33 5.19 -5.46 10.74
N ALA A 34 4.60 -5.93 11.84
CA ALA A 34 4.41 -5.07 13.01
C ALA A 34 5.77 -4.49 13.43
N PHE A 35 5.89 -3.18 13.36
CA PHE A 35 7.11 -2.44 13.67
C PHE A 35 6.71 -1.17 14.38
N ALA A 36 7.05 -1.08 15.67
CA ALA A 36 6.72 0.05 16.52
C ALA A 36 7.86 1.07 16.51
N GLN A 37 7.51 2.33 16.32
CA GLN A 37 8.44 3.44 16.52
C GLN A 37 8.53 3.73 18.02
N THR A 38 9.73 3.67 18.60
CA THR A 38 10.01 3.88 20.03
C THR A 38 10.51 5.30 20.34
N GLU A 39 10.99 6.02 19.32
CA GLU A 39 11.58 7.36 19.46
C GLU A 39 10.91 8.33 18.48
N PRO A 40 10.69 9.60 18.85
CA PRO A 40 10.02 10.57 17.98
C PRO A 40 10.86 11.00 16.77
N ASP A 41 10.17 11.39 15.70
CA ASP A 41 10.68 12.04 14.50
C ASP A 41 12.01 11.48 13.95
N GLU A 42 13.08 12.28 13.90
CA GLU A 42 14.38 11.90 13.32
C GLU A 42 15.09 10.78 14.09
N ALA A 43 14.87 10.69 15.40
CA ALA A 43 15.55 9.69 16.23
C ALA A 43 15.02 8.29 15.90
N GLY A 44 13.70 8.15 15.74
CA GLY A 44 13.04 6.88 15.40
C GLY A 44 12.53 6.78 13.96
N LYS A 45 13.06 7.54 13.00
CA LYS A 45 12.56 7.44 11.62
C LYS A 45 12.94 6.12 10.97
N LEU A 46 12.03 5.57 10.17
CA LEU A 46 12.33 4.48 9.26
C LEU A 46 12.82 5.06 7.93
N THR A 47 14.06 4.75 7.57
CA THR A 47 14.66 5.16 6.29
C THR A 47 14.87 3.93 5.40
N LEU A 48 14.31 3.98 4.20
CA LEU A 48 14.35 2.91 3.20
C LEU A 48 15.03 3.41 1.93
N PHE A 49 16.03 2.66 1.49
CA PHE A 49 16.71 2.87 0.21
C PHE A 49 16.40 1.71 -0.71
N PHE A 50 16.04 2.02 -1.96
CA PHE A 50 15.71 1.02 -2.97
C PHE A 50 16.67 1.11 -4.16
N LYS A 51 17.03 -0.06 -4.71
CA LYS A 51 17.77 -0.15 -5.97
C LYS A 51 16.83 0.14 -7.14
N GLU A 52 17.41 0.50 -8.28
CA GLU A 52 16.67 0.45 -9.54
C GLU A 52 16.27 -0.99 -9.84
N MET A 53 15.06 -1.17 -10.36
CA MET A 53 14.54 -2.49 -10.73
C MET A 53 14.35 -2.57 -12.24
N SER A 54 14.54 -3.75 -12.80
CA SER A 54 14.19 -4.03 -14.19
C SER A 54 12.68 -3.96 -14.37
N SER A 55 12.25 -3.42 -15.50
CA SER A 55 10.86 -3.39 -15.94
C SER A 55 10.80 -3.88 -17.38
N SER A 56 10.80 -5.21 -17.53
CA SER A 56 10.87 -5.89 -18.84
C SER A 56 9.64 -5.68 -19.71
N TYR A 57 8.51 -5.27 -19.14
CA TYR A 57 7.21 -5.21 -19.83
C TYR A 57 6.61 -3.80 -19.96
N LEU A 58 7.01 -2.84 -19.11
CA LEU A 58 6.28 -1.57 -18.96
C LEU A 58 7.10 -0.32 -19.32
N ALA A 59 8.42 -0.43 -19.48
CA ALA A 59 9.27 0.72 -19.78
C ALA A 59 10.13 0.46 -21.02
N VAL A 60 10.12 1.39 -21.98
CA VAL A 60 11.00 1.39 -23.17
C VAL A 60 12.47 1.25 -22.77
N THR A 61 12.84 1.79 -21.61
CA THR A 61 14.20 1.73 -21.05
C THR A 61 14.53 0.44 -20.30
N GLY A 62 13.57 -0.50 -20.19
CA GLY A 62 13.72 -1.74 -19.42
C GLY A 62 13.85 -1.54 -17.91
N ARG A 63 13.54 -0.35 -17.38
CA ARG A 63 13.81 0.06 -15.99
C ARG A 63 12.57 0.67 -15.34
N GLN A 64 12.36 0.32 -14.08
CA GLN A 64 11.24 0.80 -13.28
C GLN A 64 11.46 2.25 -12.89
N ARG A 65 10.61 3.15 -13.41
CA ARG A 65 10.72 4.60 -13.17
C ARG A 65 10.12 5.05 -11.84
N GLN A 66 9.14 4.30 -11.33
CA GLN A 66 8.37 4.68 -10.15
C GLN A 66 8.10 3.49 -9.24
N LEU A 67 8.09 3.75 -7.93
CA LEU A 67 7.55 2.83 -6.92
C LEU A 67 6.19 3.31 -6.47
N ILE A 68 5.34 2.38 -6.05
CA ILE A 68 4.06 2.69 -5.42
C ILE A 68 4.15 2.26 -3.96
N VAL A 69 3.81 3.19 -3.06
CA VAL A 69 3.75 2.95 -1.63
C VAL A 69 2.30 3.04 -1.19
N TYR A 70 1.86 2.01 -0.48
CA TYR A 70 0.55 1.94 0.15
C TYR A 70 0.72 2.19 1.64
N LEU A 71 0.01 3.18 2.16
CA LEU A 71 -0.12 3.37 3.59
C LEU A 71 -1.55 2.99 3.97
N SER A 72 -1.71 1.89 4.69
CA SER A 72 -3.01 1.39 5.09
C SER A 72 -3.02 1.06 6.57
N GLN A 73 -4.22 1.02 7.14
CA GLN A 73 -4.46 0.31 8.39
C GLN A 73 -4.06 -1.17 8.24
N GLN A 74 -4.00 -1.89 9.36
CA GLN A 74 -3.72 -3.32 9.39
C GLN A 74 -4.92 -4.12 8.85
N TYR A 75 -5.14 -4.07 7.54
CA TYR A 75 -6.06 -4.95 6.82
C TYR A 75 -5.37 -6.26 6.47
N GLU A 76 -6.14 -7.30 6.20
CA GLU A 76 -5.56 -8.54 5.65
C GLU A 76 -5.17 -8.31 4.19
N ASP A 77 -6.10 -7.72 3.43
CA ASP A 77 -5.89 -7.31 2.05
C ASP A 77 -5.49 -5.84 1.96
N ILE A 78 -4.54 -5.51 1.08
CA ILE A 78 -4.13 -4.13 0.86
C ILE A 78 -5.02 -3.53 -0.23
N PRO A 79 -5.88 -2.53 0.09
CA PRO A 79 -6.64 -1.82 -0.93
C PRO A 79 -5.72 -1.00 -1.83
N THR A 80 -6.22 -0.58 -3.00
CA THR A 80 -5.44 0.19 -3.97
C THR A 80 -5.28 1.68 -3.62
N PHE A 81 -5.81 2.11 -2.48
CA PHE A 81 -5.75 3.48 -1.96
C PHE A 81 -5.73 3.52 -0.41
N PRO A 82 -5.11 4.54 0.19
CA PRO A 82 -4.33 5.61 -0.46
C PRO A 82 -2.98 5.10 -0.97
N ARG A 83 -2.47 5.73 -2.04
CA ARG A 83 -1.22 5.34 -2.70
C ARG A 83 -0.36 6.55 -3.01
N PHE A 84 0.94 6.40 -2.87
CA PHE A 84 1.94 7.43 -3.18
C PHE A 84 2.90 6.90 -4.25
N TYR A 85 3.27 7.76 -5.19
CA TYR A 85 4.24 7.43 -6.23
C TYR A 85 5.60 8.01 -5.85
N LEU A 86 6.62 7.17 -5.79
CA LEU A 86 8.00 7.58 -5.58
C LEU A 86 8.72 7.56 -6.93
N ASN A 87 9.23 8.71 -7.36
CA ASN A 87 10.03 8.85 -8.57
C ASN A 87 11.50 8.50 -8.31
N ASN A 88 12.16 8.02 -9.36
CA ASN A 88 13.61 7.80 -9.35
C ASN A 88 14.35 9.13 -9.14
N ASN A 89 15.42 9.11 -8.35
CA ASN A 89 16.28 10.24 -7.98
C ASN A 89 15.63 11.32 -7.10
N TYR A 90 14.57 10.93 -6.36
CA TYR A 90 13.91 11.79 -5.39
C TYR A 90 14.01 11.19 -3.98
N TRP A 91 14.14 12.09 -3.02
CA TRP A 91 13.91 11.83 -1.61
C TRP A 91 12.45 12.14 -1.30
N TYR A 92 11.83 11.25 -0.54
CA TYR A 92 10.47 11.41 -0.02
C TYR A 92 10.47 11.23 1.48
N ARG A 93 9.71 12.08 2.18
CA ARG A 93 9.45 11.95 3.61
C ARG A 93 7.95 11.94 3.87
N LEU A 94 7.50 10.89 4.54
CA LEU A 94 6.16 10.71 5.07
C LEU A 94 6.17 11.11 6.54
N ARG A 95 5.45 12.16 6.90
CA ARG A 95 5.13 12.45 8.29
C ARG A 95 3.77 11.87 8.63
N LEU A 96 3.74 11.05 9.66
CA LEU A 96 2.59 10.26 10.06
C LEU A 96 1.99 10.81 11.35
N LYS A 97 0.66 10.86 11.40
CA LYS A 97 -0.11 11.15 12.62
C LYS A 97 -1.21 10.11 12.79
N LYS A 98 -1.33 9.55 13.98
CA LYS A 98 -2.39 8.59 14.30
C LYS A 98 -3.58 9.34 14.89
N ARG A 99 -4.77 9.09 14.36
CA ARG A 99 -6.03 9.65 14.86
C ARG A 99 -7.00 8.52 15.15
N HIS A 100 -7.53 8.45 16.35
CA HIS A 100 -8.65 7.60 16.70
C HIS A 100 -9.95 8.35 16.44
N ILE A 101 -10.88 7.72 15.74
CA ILE A 101 -12.23 8.24 15.48
C ILE A 101 -13.23 7.34 16.16
N SER A 102 -14.11 7.92 16.98
CA SER A 102 -15.26 7.25 17.57
C SER A 102 -16.56 7.97 17.20
N LEU A 103 -17.38 7.33 16.37
CA LEU A 103 -18.67 7.87 15.95
C LEU A 103 -19.81 7.28 16.78
N LEU A 104 -20.74 8.13 17.22
CA LEU A 104 -21.96 7.73 17.92
C LEU A 104 -22.84 6.82 17.04
N ASN A 105 -23.44 5.79 17.64
CA ASN A 105 -24.41 4.93 16.99
C ASN A 105 -25.85 5.39 17.29
N PRO A 106 -26.79 5.32 16.32
CA PRO A 106 -26.63 4.87 14.94
C PRO A 106 -26.02 5.94 14.02
N ASN A 107 -25.19 5.52 13.06
CA ASN A 107 -24.58 6.40 12.07
C ASN A 107 -24.68 5.80 10.66
N GLN A 108 -25.10 6.59 9.67
CA GLN A 108 -25.28 6.11 8.30
C GLN A 108 -23.96 5.96 7.52
N HIS A 109 -22.86 6.55 8.02
CA HIS A 109 -21.56 6.60 7.35
C HIS A 109 -20.55 5.59 7.91
N CYS A 110 -20.93 4.80 8.91
CA CYS A 110 -20.08 3.76 9.47
C CYS A 110 -20.92 2.58 9.96
N SER A 111 -20.27 1.43 10.16
CA SER A 111 -20.92 0.23 10.70
C SER A 111 -20.39 -0.10 12.10
N PRO A 112 -21.26 -0.47 13.05
CA PRO A 112 -20.84 -1.00 14.34
C PRO A 112 -20.43 -2.47 14.28
N VAL A 113 -20.72 -3.18 13.18
CA VAL A 113 -20.53 -4.63 13.06
C VAL A 113 -19.07 -4.96 12.71
N GLU A 114 -18.47 -5.89 13.46
CA GLU A 114 -17.07 -6.31 13.31
C GLU A 114 -16.71 -6.85 11.91
N LYS A 115 -17.68 -7.44 11.21
CA LYS A 115 -17.47 -7.94 9.84
C LYS A 115 -17.01 -6.83 8.87
N TYR A 116 -17.28 -5.55 9.17
CA TYR A 116 -16.85 -4.39 8.40
C TYR A 116 -15.61 -3.66 8.96
N ILE A 117 -14.89 -4.26 9.92
CA ILE A 117 -13.55 -3.81 10.39
C ILE A 117 -12.59 -3.56 9.21
N LYS A 118 -12.86 -4.18 8.05
CA LYS A 118 -11.95 -4.27 6.93
C LYS A 118 -12.53 -3.61 5.68
N ARG A 119 -12.79 -2.30 5.68
CA ARG A 119 -13.20 -1.56 4.46
C ARG A 119 -12.31 -1.92 3.25
N GLY A 120 -11.00 -2.07 3.48
CA GLY A 120 -10.05 -2.54 2.48
C GLY A 120 -10.33 -3.97 1.97
N ASN A 121 -10.66 -4.92 2.85
CA ASN A 121 -11.05 -6.27 2.42
C ASN A 121 -12.39 -6.27 1.68
N CYS A 122 -13.41 -5.56 2.19
CA CYS A 122 -14.70 -5.45 1.50
C CYS A 122 -14.52 -4.93 0.07
N TYR A 123 -13.65 -3.93 -0.11
CA TYR A 123 -13.29 -3.42 -1.43
C TYR A 123 -12.66 -4.50 -2.33
N VAL A 124 -11.69 -5.26 -1.80
CA VAL A 124 -11.02 -6.34 -2.55
C VAL A 124 -11.96 -7.50 -2.85
N ASP A 125 -12.80 -7.90 -1.91
CA ASP A 125 -13.76 -8.99 -2.06
C ASP A 125 -14.86 -8.62 -3.06
N SER A 126 -15.37 -7.39 -3.01
CA SER A 126 -16.35 -6.88 -3.98
C SER A 126 -15.76 -6.86 -5.38
N TRP A 127 -14.54 -6.33 -5.54
CA TRP A 127 -13.84 -6.32 -6.82
C TRP A 127 -13.61 -7.74 -7.35
N LEU A 128 -13.11 -8.65 -6.50
CA LEU A 128 -12.80 -10.03 -6.89
C LEU A 128 -14.08 -10.75 -7.35
N ASN A 129 -15.17 -10.57 -6.60
CA ASN A 129 -16.45 -11.19 -6.92
C ASN A 129 -16.99 -10.68 -8.26
N GLU A 130 -17.04 -9.38 -8.48
CA GLU A 130 -17.73 -8.80 -9.63
C GLU A 130 -16.90 -8.79 -10.91
N ARG A 131 -15.57 -8.72 -10.80
CA ARG A 131 -14.68 -8.62 -11.97
C ARG A 131 -14.07 -9.95 -12.39
N ILE A 132 -13.99 -10.91 -11.48
CA ILE A 132 -13.34 -12.19 -11.75
C ILE A 132 -14.31 -13.35 -11.56
N ILE A 133 -14.88 -13.49 -10.36
CA ILE A 133 -15.65 -14.68 -10.00
C ILE A 133 -16.96 -14.76 -10.78
N GLN A 134 -17.78 -13.71 -10.77
CA GLN A 134 -19.06 -13.69 -11.47
C GLN A 134 -18.90 -13.82 -13.00
N PRO A 135 -17.96 -13.11 -13.66
CA PRO A 135 -17.82 -13.21 -15.12
C PRO A 135 -17.16 -14.49 -15.62
N PHE A 136 -16.23 -15.07 -14.85
CA PHE A 136 -15.35 -16.16 -15.34
C PHE A 136 -15.41 -17.45 -14.51
N ASN A 137 -16.13 -17.45 -13.38
CA ASN A 137 -16.28 -18.59 -12.47
C ASN A 137 -14.93 -19.19 -12.01
N CYS A 138 -13.94 -18.33 -11.81
CA CYS A 138 -12.60 -18.69 -11.36
C CYS A 138 -12.03 -17.59 -10.46
N THR A 139 -10.86 -17.81 -9.86
CA THR A 139 -10.17 -16.82 -9.03
C THR A 139 -8.74 -16.57 -9.50
N ILE A 140 -8.12 -15.50 -9.01
CA ILE A 140 -6.72 -15.21 -9.32
C ILE A 140 -5.82 -15.99 -8.36
N PHE A 141 -4.69 -16.50 -8.84
CA PHE A 141 -3.80 -17.39 -8.07
C PHE A 141 -3.46 -16.86 -6.66
N TYR A 142 -3.19 -15.56 -6.51
CA TYR A 142 -2.83 -14.96 -5.23
C TYR A 142 -4.03 -14.66 -4.31
N PHE A 143 -5.25 -14.82 -4.80
CA PHE A 143 -6.49 -14.75 -4.02
C PHE A 143 -7.17 -16.12 -3.82
N SER A 144 -6.53 -17.21 -4.26
CA SER A 144 -7.02 -18.59 -4.06
C SER A 144 -7.35 -18.91 -2.59
N HIS A 145 -6.56 -18.38 -1.65
CA HIS A 145 -6.79 -18.55 -0.21
C HIS A 145 -8.14 -18.02 0.28
N LYS A 146 -8.78 -17.09 -0.45
CA LYS A 146 -10.11 -16.54 -0.10
C LYS A 146 -11.25 -17.47 -0.47
N ASN A 147 -11.06 -18.32 -1.47
CA ASN A 147 -12.04 -19.32 -1.86
C ASN A 147 -11.33 -20.60 -2.32
N PRO A 148 -10.92 -21.48 -1.39
CA PRO A 148 -10.12 -22.67 -1.70
C PRO A 148 -10.82 -23.69 -2.61
N LYS A 149 -12.15 -23.59 -2.77
CA LYS A 149 -12.94 -24.49 -3.62
C LYS A 149 -13.01 -24.03 -5.08
N MET A 150 -12.45 -22.86 -5.40
CA MET A 150 -12.53 -22.24 -6.70
C MET A 150 -11.22 -22.40 -7.46
N ASP A 151 -11.31 -22.82 -8.71
CA ASP A 151 -10.16 -22.98 -9.58
C ASP A 151 -9.51 -21.64 -9.93
N VAL A 152 -8.20 -21.67 -10.15
CA VAL A 152 -7.44 -20.52 -10.61
C VAL A 152 -7.71 -20.30 -12.09
N CYS A 153 -8.04 -19.07 -12.48
CA CYS A 153 -8.26 -18.71 -13.88
C CYS A 153 -7.03 -19.01 -14.74
N ASP A 154 -7.26 -19.51 -15.96
CA ASP A 154 -6.22 -19.55 -16.97
C ASP A 154 -5.67 -18.12 -17.20
N PRO A 155 -4.34 -17.92 -17.22
CA PRO A 155 -3.73 -16.61 -17.50
C PRO A 155 -4.27 -15.93 -18.77
N GLU A 156 -4.68 -16.69 -19.79
CA GLU A 156 -5.24 -16.17 -21.04
C GLU A 156 -6.56 -15.41 -20.80
N ILE A 157 -7.42 -15.88 -19.89
CA ILE A 157 -8.67 -15.21 -19.52
C ILE A 157 -8.37 -13.82 -18.96
N ILE A 158 -7.39 -13.73 -18.06
CA ILE A 158 -7.00 -12.46 -17.43
C ILE A 158 -6.36 -11.52 -18.45
N PHE A 159 -5.52 -12.05 -19.35
CA PHE A 159 -4.85 -11.27 -20.39
C PHE A 159 -5.86 -10.67 -21.38
N ASN A 160 -6.75 -11.49 -21.94
CA ASN A 160 -7.74 -11.06 -22.92
C ASN A 160 -8.78 -10.08 -22.35
N ASN A 161 -9.02 -10.12 -21.03
CA ASN A 161 -9.99 -9.26 -20.35
C ASN A 161 -9.35 -8.18 -19.47
N TYR A 162 -8.05 -7.91 -19.63
CA TYR A 162 -7.28 -7.05 -18.73
C TYR A 162 -7.91 -5.67 -18.49
N PHE A 163 -8.35 -4.98 -19.54
CA PHE A 163 -8.95 -3.65 -19.41
C PHE A 163 -10.28 -3.67 -18.64
N SER A 164 -11.13 -4.68 -18.89
CA SER A 164 -12.41 -4.85 -18.18
C SER A 164 -12.20 -5.13 -16.68
N ILE A 165 -11.17 -5.92 -16.36
CA ILE A 165 -10.79 -6.26 -14.99
C ILE A 165 -10.21 -5.05 -14.24
N MET A 166 -9.43 -4.21 -14.95
CA MET A 166 -8.73 -3.05 -14.40
C MET A 166 -9.63 -1.81 -14.24
N ASN A 167 -10.62 -1.61 -15.13
CA ASN A 167 -11.48 -0.43 -15.12
C ASN A 167 -12.55 -0.52 -14.03
N VAL A 168 -12.19 -0.10 -12.82
CA VAL A 168 -13.10 -0.05 -11.67
C VAL A 168 -14.17 1.05 -11.82
N VAL A 169 -13.90 2.11 -12.61
CA VAL A 169 -14.73 3.33 -12.68
C VAL A 169 -15.88 3.24 -13.69
N ASP A 170 -15.70 2.52 -14.80
CA ASP A 170 -16.68 2.55 -15.92
C ASP A 170 -17.95 1.71 -15.67
N ASN A 171 -17.99 0.93 -14.58
CA ASN A 171 -19.15 0.10 -14.27
C ASN A 171 -19.86 0.62 -13.01
N LEU A 172 -21.00 1.28 -13.23
CA LEU A 172 -21.85 1.85 -12.17
C LEU A 172 -22.22 0.83 -11.09
N SER A 173 -22.45 -0.44 -11.43
CA SER A 173 -22.80 -1.47 -10.44
C SER A 173 -21.65 -1.77 -9.49
N VAL A 174 -20.42 -1.78 -10.00
CA VAL A 174 -19.19 -2.03 -9.23
C VAL A 174 -18.84 -0.82 -8.36
N TYR A 175 -19.06 0.39 -8.86
CA TYR A 175 -18.91 1.60 -8.06
C TYR A 175 -19.94 1.62 -6.91
N GLN A 176 -21.19 1.21 -7.18
CA GLN A 176 -22.25 1.13 -6.18
C GLN A 176 -22.00 0.03 -5.14
N SER A 177 -21.51 -1.15 -5.51
CA SER A 177 -21.18 -2.21 -4.55
C SER A 177 -19.99 -1.83 -3.67
N ILE A 178 -18.95 -1.22 -4.24
CA ILE A 178 -17.80 -0.68 -3.50
C ILE A 178 -18.23 0.45 -2.55
N SER A 179 -19.18 1.29 -2.94
CA SER A 179 -19.71 2.36 -2.09
C SER A 179 -20.44 1.84 -0.84
N LYS A 180 -20.87 0.57 -0.82
CA LYS A 180 -21.46 -0.08 0.35
C LYS A 180 -20.43 -0.50 1.42
N CYS A 181 -19.14 -0.46 1.11
CA CYS A 181 -18.08 -0.76 2.07
C CYS A 181 -17.90 0.39 3.06
N LEU A 182 -18.72 0.39 4.11
CA LEU A 182 -18.64 1.35 5.22
C LEU A 182 -17.45 1.05 6.14
N PRO A 183 -16.76 2.08 6.66
CA PRO A 183 -15.75 1.90 7.69
C PRO A 183 -16.38 1.56 9.07
N LYS A 184 -15.59 0.99 9.99
CA LYS A 184 -16.00 0.83 11.39
C LYS A 184 -16.21 2.19 12.06
N CYS A 185 -17.22 2.32 12.92
CA CYS A 185 -17.49 3.58 13.64
C CYS A 185 -16.35 3.98 14.60
N GLU A 186 -15.70 2.99 15.22
CA GLU A 186 -14.45 3.15 15.97
C GLU A 186 -13.27 2.68 15.13
N ARG A 187 -12.32 3.56 14.82
CA ARG A 187 -11.19 3.22 13.93
C ARG A 187 -9.99 4.16 14.08
N ASP A 188 -8.82 3.64 13.75
CA ASP A 188 -7.57 4.41 13.72
C ASP A 188 -7.25 4.87 12.29
N ILE A 189 -7.17 6.16 12.02
CA ILE A 189 -6.71 6.70 10.74
C ILE A 189 -5.26 7.17 10.87
N ILE A 190 -4.47 6.94 9.82
CA ILE A 190 -3.12 7.51 9.71
C ILE A 190 -3.18 8.68 8.73
N ASP A 191 -3.13 9.89 9.29
CA ASP A 191 -2.97 11.11 8.51
C ASP A 191 -1.51 11.23 8.05
N THR A 192 -1.34 11.63 6.79
CA THR A 192 -0.05 11.57 6.11
C THR A 192 0.24 12.87 5.39
N GLN A 193 1.42 13.41 5.64
CA GLN A 193 1.99 14.52 4.87
C GLN A 193 3.19 14.01 4.09
N LEU A 194 3.17 14.19 2.78
CA LEU A 194 4.25 13.79 1.88
C LEU A 194 5.08 15.02 1.49
N PHE A 195 6.36 14.97 1.80
CA PHE A 195 7.37 15.91 1.33
C PHE A 195 8.25 15.22 0.30
N SER A 196 8.70 15.96 -0.72
CA SER A 196 9.60 15.41 -1.73
C SER A 196 10.62 16.45 -2.19
N ASN A 197 11.85 16.02 -2.43
CA ASN A 197 12.88 16.84 -3.06
C ASN A 197 13.75 15.99 -4.01
N LYS A 198 14.29 16.60 -5.07
CA LYS A 198 15.29 15.95 -5.93
C LYS A 198 16.58 15.74 -5.13
N PHE A 199 17.30 14.65 -5.39
CA PHE A 199 18.57 14.39 -4.69
C PHE A 199 19.65 15.47 -4.90
N GLN A 200 19.55 16.29 -5.95
CA GLN A 200 20.53 17.33 -6.26
C GLN A 200 20.57 18.49 -5.25
N ASP A 201 19.58 18.59 -4.36
CA ASP A 201 19.46 19.72 -3.43
C ASP A 201 20.11 19.46 -2.05
N GLN A 202 20.76 18.31 -1.86
CA GLN A 202 21.38 17.96 -0.59
C GLN A 202 22.89 18.22 -0.60
N ARG A 203 23.29 19.39 -0.06
CA ARG A 203 24.65 19.66 0.46
C ARG A 203 25.04 18.73 1.64
N SER A 204 24.19 17.76 2.01
CA SER A 204 24.39 16.76 3.06
C SER A 204 24.64 15.33 2.52
N ASN A 205 25.80 15.14 1.91
CA ASN A 205 26.71 13.97 1.94
C ASN A 205 26.26 12.48 2.01
N VAL A 206 25.00 12.06 1.81
CA VAL A 206 24.68 10.60 1.75
C VAL A 206 23.86 10.21 0.51
N GLY A 207 22.92 11.05 0.07
CA GLY A 207 22.00 10.79 -1.04
C GLY A 207 22.59 10.91 -2.45
N ALA A 208 23.19 12.07 -2.73
CA ALA A 208 23.45 12.52 -4.10
C ALA A 208 24.63 11.84 -4.81
N LYS A 209 25.59 11.27 -4.07
CA LYS A 209 26.83 10.69 -4.64
C LYS A 209 26.79 9.16 -4.79
N ASN A 210 25.80 8.48 -4.21
CA ASN A 210 25.82 7.04 -4.13
C ASN A 210 24.92 6.42 -5.20
N LYS A 211 25.49 6.11 -6.38
CA LYS A 211 24.81 5.45 -7.53
C LYS A 211 24.22 4.05 -7.22
N LYS A 212 24.23 3.62 -5.96
CA LYS A 212 23.81 2.28 -5.51
C LYS A 212 22.32 2.21 -5.15
N PHE A 213 21.64 3.35 -4.98
CA PHE A 213 20.19 3.43 -4.77
C PHE A 213 19.59 4.57 -5.58
N HIS A 214 18.29 4.43 -5.85
CA HIS A 214 17.56 5.25 -6.82
C HIS A 214 16.26 5.83 -6.23
N PHE A 215 15.73 5.21 -5.18
CA PHE A 215 14.59 5.72 -4.43
C PHE A 215 14.95 5.78 -2.95
N HIS A 216 14.49 6.84 -2.29
CA HIS A 216 14.70 7.07 -0.87
C HIS A 216 13.38 7.50 -0.25
N LEU A 217 12.92 6.72 0.73
CA LEU A 217 11.73 6.99 1.51
C LEU A 217 12.08 7.07 2.99
N GLU A 218 11.66 8.12 3.65
CA GLU A 218 11.66 8.25 5.10
C GLU A 218 10.23 8.28 5.61
N ALA A 219 9.96 7.63 6.74
CA ALA A 219 8.67 7.65 7.40
C ALA A 219 8.85 7.75 8.91
N SER A 220 8.13 8.67 9.56
CA SER A 220 8.18 8.84 11.01
C SER A 220 6.87 9.42 11.54
N TYR A 221 6.52 9.03 12.76
CA TYR A 221 5.59 9.78 13.62
C TYR A 221 6.34 10.90 14.31
N GLU A 222 5.78 12.11 14.33
CA GLU A 222 6.45 13.29 14.89
C GLU A 222 6.59 13.18 16.42
N ASN A 223 5.47 13.08 17.13
CA ASN A 223 5.45 13.18 18.60
C ASN A 223 5.09 11.88 19.33
N LEU A 224 4.94 10.75 18.61
CA LEU A 224 4.40 9.50 19.16
C LEU A 224 3.08 9.70 19.94
N GLN A 225 2.23 10.60 19.43
CA GLN A 225 0.94 10.94 20.00
C GLN A 225 -0.19 10.36 19.15
N GLU A 226 -1.31 10.10 19.82
CA GLU A 226 -2.58 9.74 19.21
C GLU A 226 -3.60 10.83 19.49
N GLU A 227 -4.17 11.40 18.44
CA GLU A 227 -5.28 12.35 18.57
C GLU A 227 -6.60 11.55 18.64
N VAL A 228 -7.53 11.95 19.52
CA VAL A 228 -8.82 11.27 19.70
C VAL A 228 -9.95 12.23 19.33
N LEU A 229 -10.89 11.76 18.51
CA LEU A 229 -12.00 12.55 17.94
C LEU A 229 -13.34 11.82 18.01
#